data_AF-A0AA41N6S9-F1
#
_entry.id   AF-A0AA41N6S9-F1
#
_cell.length_a   1.000
_cell.length_b   1.000
_cell.length_c   1.000
_cell.angle_alpha   90.00
_cell.angle_beta   90.00
_cell.angle_gamma   90.00
#
_symmetry.space_group_name_H-M   'P 1'
#
loop_
_entity.id
_entity.type
_entity.pdbx_description
1 polymer ?
#
loop_
_entity_poly.entity_id
_entity_poly.type
_entity_poly.pdbx_seq_one_letter_code
_entity_poly.pdbx_strand_id
1 'polypeptide(L)'
;MKSEHDKTDPFFFESPYIVDCYGCTTDGKKGRNVMVKTIKKKQKHKGRGTVRTFTKQVPSESFFTFNPLKALGDGESLDEDSEFTLILDFEVGHFFLEWIVL
;
A
#
# COMPACT_ATOMS: atom_id res chain seq x y z
N MET A 1 -5.52 -1.96 -15.98
CA MET A 1 -6.76 -1.20 -16.24
C MET A 1 -7.52 -1.88 -17.35
N LYS A 2 -8.85 -2.04 -17.21
CA LYS A 2 -9.71 -2.56 -18.27
C LYS A 2 -10.66 -1.45 -18.74
N SER A 3 -10.73 -1.27 -20.05
CA SER A 3 -11.52 -0.22 -20.73
C SER A 3 -12.52 -0.78 -21.75
N GLU A 4 -12.61 -2.10 -21.88
CA GLU A 4 -13.49 -2.75 -22.87
C GLU A 4 -14.91 -2.94 -22.32
N HIS A 5 -15.90 -2.58 -23.14
CA HIS A 5 -17.31 -2.90 -22.87
C HIS A 5 -17.54 -4.41 -22.93
N ASP A 6 -18.32 -4.94 -21.98
CA ASP A 6 -18.80 -6.31 -22.07
C ASP A 6 -19.77 -6.43 -23.27
N LYS A 7 -19.60 -7.50 -24.06
CA LYS A 7 -20.47 -7.78 -25.21
C LYS A 7 -21.87 -8.21 -24.77
N THR A 8 -22.00 -8.77 -23.57
CA THR A 8 -23.28 -9.21 -23.00
C THR A 8 -24.00 -8.12 -22.21
N ASP A 9 -23.26 -7.14 -21.66
CA ASP A 9 -23.82 -5.97 -21.00
C ASP A 9 -23.02 -4.69 -21.35
N PRO A 10 -23.27 -4.10 -22.53
CA PRO A 10 -22.51 -2.96 -23.02
C PRO A 10 -22.72 -1.67 -22.21
N PHE A 11 -23.76 -1.60 -21.37
CA PHE A 11 -24.04 -0.44 -20.52
C PHE A 11 -23.42 -0.55 -19.12
N PHE A 12 -22.90 -1.72 -18.74
CA PHE A 12 -22.26 -1.93 -17.44
C PHE A 12 -20.93 -1.18 -17.28
N PHE A 13 -20.29 -0.80 -18.39
CA PHE A 13 -19.04 -0.04 -18.34
C PHE A 13 -19.30 1.45 -18.11
N GLU A 14 -19.14 1.88 -16.85
CA GLU A 14 -19.30 3.28 -16.46
C GLU A 14 -17.97 4.05 -16.52
N SER A 15 -16.84 3.39 -16.22
CA SER A 15 -15.49 3.95 -16.27
C SER A 15 -14.42 2.86 -16.23
N PRO A 16 -13.17 3.15 -16.66
CA PRO A 16 -12.07 2.20 -16.49
C PRO A 16 -11.86 1.87 -15.02
N TYR A 17 -11.66 0.58 -14.72
CA TYR A 17 -11.36 0.13 -13.36
C TYR A 17 -10.02 -0.59 -13.29
N ILE A 18 -9.44 -0.57 -12.09
CA ILE A 18 -8.20 -1.26 -11.76
C ILE A 18 -8.57 -2.74 -11.58
N VAL A 19 -8.06 -3.60 -12.46
CA VAL A 19 -8.27 -5.06 -12.38
C VAL A 19 -7.29 -5.70 -11.41
N ASP A 20 -6.05 -5.22 -11.44
CA ASP A 20 -4.94 -5.76 -10.65
C ASP A 20 -3.83 -4.70 -10.61
N CYS A 21 -2.99 -4.77 -9.57
CA CYS A 21 -1.82 -3.94 -9.42
C CYS A 21 -0.63 -4.76 -8.90
N TYR A 22 0.50 -4.65 -9.59
CA TYR A 22 1.72 -5.37 -9.28
C TYR A 22 2.83 -4.39 -8.88
N GLY A 23 3.20 -4.45 -7.60
CA GLY A 23 4.41 -3.82 -7.08
C GLY A 23 5.68 -4.66 -7.31
N CYS A 24 6.79 -4.12 -6.82
CA CYS A 24 8.10 -4.74 -6.74
C CYS A 24 8.46 -5.02 -5.27
N THR A 25 9.38 -5.94 -4.98
CA THR A 25 9.92 -6.07 -3.62
C THR A 25 11.09 -5.11 -3.42
N THR A 26 11.00 -4.24 -2.42
CA THR A 26 12.10 -3.32 -2.06
C THR A 26 12.99 -3.93 -0.98
N ASP A 27 14.21 -4.33 -1.35
CA ASP A 27 15.20 -4.85 -0.41
C ASP A 27 15.83 -3.73 0.44
N GLY A 28 15.15 -3.37 1.52
CA GLY A 28 15.64 -2.39 2.49
C GLY A 28 16.89 -2.88 3.22
N LYS A 29 18.02 -2.19 3.06
CA LYS A 29 19.21 -2.43 3.90
C LYS A 29 18.88 -2.16 5.38
N LYS A 30 19.52 -2.89 6.30
CA LYS A 30 19.33 -2.72 7.75
C LYS A 30 19.38 -1.25 8.16
N GLY A 31 18.32 -0.77 8.82
CA GLY A 31 18.21 0.62 9.30
C GLY A 31 17.85 1.65 8.22
N ARG A 32 17.58 1.23 6.97
CA ARG A 32 17.21 2.11 5.84
C ARG A 32 15.84 1.79 5.25
N ASN A 33 15.07 0.89 5.87
CA ASN A 33 13.69 0.70 5.46
C ASN A 33 12.85 1.89 5.96
N VAL A 34 12.56 2.81 5.05
CA VAL A 34 11.76 4.03 5.30
C VAL A 34 10.25 3.78 5.32
N MET A 35 9.80 2.59 4.90
CA MET A 35 8.39 2.18 4.95
C MET A 35 7.96 1.73 6.36
N VAL A 36 8.91 1.59 7.29
CA VAL A 36 8.64 1.18 8.68
C VAL A 36 9.28 2.13 9.68
N LYS A 37 8.50 2.53 10.69
CA LYS A 37 8.96 3.35 11.81
C LYS A 37 9.11 2.49 13.05
N THR A 38 10.26 2.65 13.71
CA THR A 38 10.57 1.92 14.94
C THR A 38 10.19 2.75 16.17
N ILE A 39 9.17 2.32 16.90
CA ILE A 39 8.69 2.96 18.14
C ILE A 39 9.29 2.22 19.34
N LYS A 40 9.98 2.96 20.22
CA LYS A 40 10.49 2.45 21.50
C LYS A 40 9.50 2.79 22.61
N LYS A 41 8.96 1.77 23.30
CA LYS A 41 8.12 1.93 24.48
C LYS A 41 8.86 1.45 25.72
N LYS A 42 8.96 2.30 26.74
CA LYS A 42 9.53 1.93 28.04
C LYS A 42 8.41 1.40 28.93
N GLN A 43 8.56 0.17 29.41
CA GLN A 43 7.66 -0.45 30.37
C GLN A 43 8.38 -0.58 31.71
N LYS A 44 7.80 0.00 32.77
CA LYS A 44 8.31 -0.11 34.15
C LYS A 44 7.48 -1.13 34.92
N HIS A 45 8.14 -2.11 35.53
CA HIS A 45 7.46 -3.08 36.37
C HIS A 45 7.04 -2.45 37.71
N LYS A 46 5.76 -2.54 38.08
CA LYS A 46 5.16 -1.90 39.27
C LYS A 46 5.61 -2.45 40.65
N GLY A 47 6.72 -3.19 40.71
CA GLY A 47 7.21 -3.82 41.96
C GLY A 47 8.73 -3.86 42.04
N ARG A 48 9.38 -4.45 41.04
CA ARG A 48 10.84 -4.46 40.93
C ARG A 48 11.48 -3.14 40.46
N GLY A 49 10.70 -2.14 40.03
CA GLY A 49 11.21 -0.86 39.53
C GLY A 49 11.99 -0.94 38.21
N THR A 50 12.32 -2.14 37.73
CA THR A 50 13.06 -2.40 36.49
C THR A 50 12.30 -1.84 35.29
N VAL A 51 13.03 -1.11 34.44
CA VAL A 51 12.53 -0.56 33.17
C VAL A 51 13.04 -1.44 32.04
N ARG A 52 12.13 -1.96 31.22
CA ARG A 52 12.45 -2.64 29.96
C ARG A 52 12.02 -1.76 28.79
N THR A 53 12.82 -1.74 27.72
CA THR A 53 12.46 -1.06 26.48
C THR A 53 12.00 -2.10 25.47
N PHE A 54 10.75 -1.98 25.02
CA PHE A 54 10.19 -2.77 23.94
C PHE A 54 10.24 -1.97 22.64
N THR A 55 10.56 -2.64 21.55
CA THR A 55 10.67 -2.02 20.24
C THR A 55 9.58 -2.58 19.34
N LYS A 56 8.69 -1.73 18.83
CA LYS A 56 7.62 -2.09 17.90
C LYS A 56 7.90 -1.43 16.55
N GLN A 57 7.86 -2.21 15.47
CA GLN A 57 7.82 -1.65 14.12
C GLN A 57 6.37 -1.39 13.75
N VAL A 58 6.10 -0.23 13.17
CA VAL A 58 4.80 0.13 12.61
C VAL A 58 5.02 0.64 11.18
N PRO A 59 4.02 0.51 10.28
CA PRO A 59 4.07 1.15 8.97
C PRO A 59 4.35 2.65 9.10
N SER A 60 5.06 3.20 8.13
CA SER A 60 5.34 4.62 8.00
C SER A 60 4.87 5.10 6.64
N GLU A 61 4.33 6.31 6.59
CA GLU A 61 4.07 6.99 5.33
C GLU A 61 5.39 7.29 4.63
N SER A 62 5.53 6.80 3.41
CA SER A 62 6.72 6.94 2.58
C SER A 62 6.28 6.90 1.12
N PHE A 63 7.03 7.58 0.25
CA PHE A 63 6.85 7.41 -1.20
C PHE A 63 6.98 5.94 -1.62
N PHE A 64 7.84 5.16 -0.96
CA PHE A 64 8.01 3.73 -1.30
C PHE A 64 6.82 2.84 -0.88
N THR A 65 5.84 3.40 -0.16
CA THR A 65 4.54 2.74 0.08
C THR A 65 3.69 2.70 -1.19
N PHE A 66 4.01 3.52 -2.21
CA PHE A 66 3.54 3.45 -3.60
C PHE A 66 4.06 2.19 -4.29
N ASN A 67 3.71 1.04 -3.74
CA ASN A 67 4.24 -0.23 -4.18
C ASN A 67 3.29 -1.32 -3.71
N PRO A 68 2.08 -1.37 -4.31
CA PRO A 68 1.06 -2.31 -3.92
C PRO A 68 1.59 -3.72 -4.15
N LEU A 69 2.04 -4.36 -3.06
CA LEU A 69 2.25 -5.79 -3.02
C LEU A 69 0.90 -6.41 -3.39
N LYS A 70 0.83 -7.11 -4.53
CA LYS A 70 -0.36 -7.70 -5.15
C LYS A 70 -1.64 -7.39 -4.38
N ALA A 71 -2.43 -6.45 -4.91
CA ALA A 71 -3.76 -6.21 -4.38
C ALA A 71 -4.57 -7.49 -4.57
N LEU A 72 -4.56 -8.31 -3.51
CA LEU A 72 -5.52 -9.36 -3.26
C LEU A 72 -5.45 -10.58 -4.20
N GLY A 73 -5.47 -11.77 -3.63
CA GLY A 73 -5.67 -12.99 -4.43
C GLY A 73 -7.07 -12.98 -5.06
N ASP A 74 -7.23 -13.71 -6.16
CA ASP A 74 -8.53 -13.87 -6.84
C ASP A 74 -9.65 -14.23 -5.84
N GLY A 75 -10.49 -13.26 -5.47
CA GLY A 75 -11.77 -13.50 -4.78
C GLY A 75 -11.99 -12.86 -3.40
N GLU A 76 -11.05 -12.12 -2.81
CA GLU A 76 -11.37 -11.28 -1.65
C GLU A 76 -11.88 -9.91 -2.14
N SER A 77 -12.82 -9.29 -1.42
CA SER A 77 -13.23 -7.90 -1.65
C SER A 77 -12.32 -6.97 -0.86
N LEU A 78 -11.83 -5.90 -1.47
CA LEU A 78 -11.10 -4.86 -0.75
C LEU A 78 -12.04 -4.10 0.18
N ASP A 79 -11.51 -3.61 1.31
CA ASP A 79 -12.21 -2.61 2.10
C ASP A 79 -12.10 -1.22 1.44
N GLU A 80 -12.98 -0.30 1.82
CA GLU A 80 -13.08 1.04 1.23
C GLU A 80 -11.77 1.85 1.32
N ASP A 81 -11.01 1.70 2.41
CA ASP A 81 -9.71 2.39 2.58
C ASP A 81 -8.66 1.83 1.60
N SER A 82 -8.67 0.51 1.40
CA SER A 82 -7.82 -0.17 0.42
C SER A 82 -8.18 0.21 -1.01
N GLU A 83 -9.48 0.30 -1.35
CA GLU A 83 -9.93 0.78 -2.66
C GLU A 83 -9.50 2.23 -2.92
N PHE A 84 -9.68 3.11 -1.94
CA PHE A 84 -9.25 4.51 -2.04
C PHE A 84 -7.73 4.62 -2.24
N THR A 85 -6.96 3.82 -1.51
CA THR A 85 -5.50 3.78 -1.65
C THR A 85 -5.09 3.33 -3.06
N LEU A 86 -5.75 2.33 -3.64
CA LEU A 86 -5.46 1.88 -5.01
C LEU A 86 -5.79 2.92 -6.07
N ILE A 87 -6.87 3.67 -5.89
CA ILE A 87 -7.23 4.76 -6.82
C ILE A 87 -6.14 5.85 -6.79
N LEU A 88 -5.68 6.24 -5.60
CA LEU A 88 -4.58 7.21 -5.47
C LEU A 88 -3.28 6.70 -6.08
N ASP A 89 -2.95 5.42 -5.87
CA ASP A 89 -1.77 4.79 -6.47
C ASP A 89 -1.90 4.74 -8.01
N PHE A 90 -3.09 4.51 -8.55
CA PHE A 90 -3.28 4.57 -9.99
C PHE A 90 -3.06 5.99 -10.53
N GLU A 91 -3.59 7.01 -9.87
CA GLU A 91 -3.45 8.41 -10.29
C GLU A 91 -1.98 8.87 -10.28
N VAL A 92 -1.25 8.55 -9.21
CA VAL A 92 0.18 8.87 -9.10
C VAL A 92 0.99 8.11 -10.17
N GLY A 93 0.68 6.85 -10.41
CA GLY A 93 1.34 6.05 -11.46
C GLY A 93 1.08 6.59 -12.86
N HIS A 94 -0.17 6.93 -13.15
CA HIS A 94 -0.56 7.55 -14.40
C HIS A 94 0.13 8.91 -14.60
N PHE A 95 0.24 9.71 -13.55
CA PHE A 95 0.98 10.97 -13.58
C PHE A 95 2.46 10.77 -13.99
N PHE A 96 3.14 9.79 -13.41
CA PHE A 96 4.53 9.47 -13.80
C PHE A 96 4.66 9.07 -15.27
N LEU A 97 3.71 8.29 -15.78
CA LEU A 97 3.73 7.85 -17.18
C LEU A 97 3.53 9.03 -18.14
N GLU A 98 2.48 9.81 -17.95
CA GLU A 98 2.07 10.86 -18.89
C GLU A 98 2.94 12.12 -18.85
N TRP A 99 3.48 12.48 -17.69
CA TRP A 99 4.09 13.80 -17.49
C TRP A 99 5.59 13.79 -17.24
N ILE A 100 6.16 12.65 -16.85
CA ILE A 100 7.59 12.55 -16.50
C ILE A 100 8.36 11.70 -17.50
N VAL A 101 7.80 10.58 -17.95
CA VAL A 101 8.48 9.64 -18.85
C VAL A 101 8.24 9.97 -20.32
N LEU A 102 7.02 10.38 -20.67
CA LEU A 102 6.62 10.83 -22.00
C LEU A 102 6.99 12.30 -22.24
#